data_AF-A0A496RGT2-F1
#
_entry.id   AF-A0A496RGT2-F1
#
_cell.length_a   1.000
_cell.length_b   1.000
_cell.length_c   1.000
_cell.angle_alpha   90.00
_cell.angle_beta   90.00
_cell.angle_gamma   90.00
#
_symmetry.space_group_name_H-M   'P 1'
#
loop_
_entity.id
_entity.type
_entity.pdbx_description
1 polymer ?
#
loop_
_entity_poly.entity_id
_entity_poly.type
_entity_poly.pdbx_seq_one_letter_code
_entity_poly.pdbx_strand_id
1 'polypeptide(L)' 'MVACRENPEVSHYYSKGYELVFKLIKQIIEKMENSRKDIYICGELANDTKWTSKLINVGISCLSAPPYCIPAIKEKIRSF' A
#
# COMPACT_ATOMS: atom_id res chain seq x y z
N MET A 1 -14.42 -2.32 -1.56
CA MET A 1 -15.15 -1.09 -1.92
C MET A 1 -15.92 -1.38 -3.19
N VAL A 2 -17.22 -1.06 -3.25
CA VAL A 2 -18.07 -1.36 -4.43
C VAL A 2 -18.09 -0.18 -5.42
N ALA A 3 -17.57 0.98 -5.01
CA ALA A 3 -17.50 2.18 -5.84
C ALA A 3 -16.41 2.06 -6.91
N CYS A 4 -16.78 2.44 -8.14
CA CYS A 4 -15.90 2.41 -9.31
C CYS A 4 -14.82 3.49 -9.24
N ARG A 5 -13.60 3.18 -9.68
CA ARG A 5 -12.44 4.10 -9.65
C ARG A 5 -12.54 5.26 -10.60
N GLU A 6 -13.22 5.06 -11.72
CA GLU A 6 -13.38 6.06 -12.77
C GLU A 6 -14.62 6.92 -12.57
N ASN A 7 -15.48 6.62 -11.58
CA ASN A 7 -16.70 7.38 -11.37
C ASN A 7 -16.45 8.57 -10.42
N PRO A 8 -16.52 9.83 -10.90
CA PRO A 8 -16.24 11.01 -10.10
C PRO A 8 -17.24 11.23 -8.96
N GLU A 9 -18.50 10.82 -9.13
CA GLU A 9 -19.57 10.98 -8.12
C GLU A 9 -19.25 10.23 -6.82
N VAL A 10 -18.51 9.13 -6.93
CA VAL A 10 -18.17 8.24 -5.82
C VAL A 10 -16.69 8.34 -5.41
N SER A 11 -15.96 9.31 -5.98
CA SER A 11 -14.52 9.51 -5.75
C SER A 11 -14.19 9.78 -4.27
N HIS A 12 -15.08 10.44 -3.54
CA HIS A 12 -14.92 10.76 -2.12
C HIS A 12 -14.81 9.52 -1.21
N TYR A 13 -15.27 8.35 -1.65
CA TYR A 13 -15.13 7.11 -0.90
C TYR A 13 -13.69 6.58 -0.88
N TYR A 14 -12.83 6.96 -1.84
CA TYR A 14 -11.44 6.46 -1.91
C TYR A 14 -10.63 6.86 -0.68
N SER A 15 -10.78 8.11 -0.24
CA SER A 15 -10.08 8.65 0.94
C SER A 15 -10.35 7.82 2.20
N LYS A 16 -11.62 7.46 2.43
CA LYS A 16 -12.03 6.58 3.55
C LYS A 16 -11.69 5.11 3.28
N GLY A 17 -11.71 4.70 2.02
CA GLY A 17 -11.38 3.36 1.57
C GLY A 17 -9.94 2.96 1.91
N TYR A 18 -8.99 3.89 1.78
CA TYR A 18 -7.58 3.62 2.07
C TYR A 18 -7.35 3.16 3.51
N GLU A 19 -7.98 3.79 4.51
CA GLU A 19 -7.82 3.38 5.91
C GLU A 19 -8.33 1.95 6.16
N LEU A 20 -9.46 1.57 5.54
CA LEU A 20 -10.02 0.23 5.65
C LEU A 20 -9.12 -0.81 4.96
N VAL A 21 -8.59 -0.46 3.78
CA VAL A 21 -7.62 -1.31 3.06
C VAL A 21 -6.36 -1.52 3.90
N PHE A 22 -5.85 -0.49 4.58
CA PHE A 22 -4.71 -0.65 5.48
C PHE A 22 -4.96 -1.60 6.64
N LYS A 23 -6.14 -1.51 7.28
CA LYS A 23 -6.52 -2.45 8.35
C LYS A 23 -6.58 -3.89 7.82
N LEU A 24 -7.13 -4.08 6.62
CA LEU A 24 -7.17 -5.39 5.97
C LEU A 24 -5.76 -5.93 5.68
N ILE A 25 -4.86 -5.11 5.13
CA ILE A 25 -3.46 -5.50 4.89
C ILE A 25 -2.79 -5.92 6.20
N LYS A 26 -2.96 -5.14 7.27
CA LYS A 26 -2.41 -5.48 8.59
C LYS A 26 -2.91 -6.84 9.09
N GLN A 27 -4.21 -7.10 8.99
CA GLN A 27 -4.80 -8.38 9.39
C GLN A 27 -4.29 -9.56 8.55
N ILE A 28 -4.03 -9.34 7.25
CA ILE A 28 -3.43 -10.37 6.40
C ILE A 28 -2.01 -10.67 6.87
N ILE A 29 -1.20 -9.64 7.16
CA ILE A 29 0.19 -9.83 7.59
C ILE A 29 0.25 -10.53 8.96
N GLU A 30 -0.58 -10.13 9.92
CA GLU A 30 -0.69 -10.79 11.24
C GLU A 30 -1.03 -12.29 11.10
N LYS A 31 -1.95 -12.64 10.20
CA LYS A 31 -2.27 -14.06 9.92
C LYS A 31 -1.15 -14.82 9.23
N MET A 32 -0.27 -14.11 8.53
CA MET A 32 0.85 -14.66 7.78
C MET A 32 2.16 -14.63 8.57
N GLU A 33 2.18 -14.13 9.81
CA GLU A 33 3.39 -13.98 10.63
C GLU A 33 4.12 -15.32 10.87
N ASN A 34 3.38 -16.41 11.03
CA ASN A 34 3.94 -17.76 11.15
C ASN A 34 4.26 -18.41 9.80
N SER A 35 3.86 -17.78 8.70
CA SER A 35 4.20 -18.21 7.36
C SER A 35 5.55 -17.59 6.98
N ARG A 36 6.52 -18.41 6.54
CA ARG A 36 7.80 -17.90 6.02
C ARG A 36 7.64 -17.37 4.58
N LYS A 37 6.58 -16.61 4.31
CA LYS A 37 6.23 -16.12 2.98
C LYS A 37 6.32 -14.60 2.96
N ASP A 38 7.00 -14.10 1.94
CA ASP A 38 7.05 -12.66 1.66
C ASP A 38 5.72 -12.14 1.12
N ILE A 39 5.38 -10.91 1.51
CA ILE A 39 4.16 -10.24 1.07
C ILE A 39 4.53 -9.07 0.17
N TYR A 40 3.94 -9.07 -1.01
CA TYR A 40 4.19 -8.11 -2.08
C TYR A 40 2.92 -7.28 -2.29
N ILE A 41 3.07 -6.00 -2.61
CA ILE A 41 1.95 -5.13 -2.97
C ILE A 41 2.21 -4.43 -4.29
N CYS A 42 1.17 -4.35 -5.11
CA CYS A 42 1.13 -3.59 -6.36
C CYS A 42 -0.06 -2.62 -6.35
N GLY A 43 -0.04 -1.67 -7.27
CA GLY A 43 -1.11 -0.68 -7.42
C GLY A 43 -0.75 0.68 -6.82
N GLU A 44 -1.67 1.63 -6.92
CA GLU A 44 -1.40 3.05 -6.63
C GLU A 44 -0.91 3.30 -5.20
N LEU A 45 -1.34 2.48 -4.23
CA LEU A 45 -0.89 2.57 -2.84
C LEU A 45 0.63 2.32 -2.70
N ALA A 46 1.20 1.44 -3.53
CA ALA A 46 2.63 1.15 -3.54
C ALA A 46 3.46 2.29 -4.15
N ASN A 47 2.83 3.14 -4.96
CA ASN A 47 3.46 4.23 -5.69
C ASN A 47 3.56 5.52 -4.85
N ASP A 48 2.71 5.65 -3.84
CA ASP A 48 2.58 6.86 -3.04
C ASP A 48 3.54 6.85 -1.83
N THR A 49 4.49 7.79 -1.85
CA THR A 49 5.52 7.97 -0.83
C THR A 49 4.97 8.31 0.55
N LYS A 50 3.72 8.81 0.65
CA LYS A 50 3.04 9.06 1.92
C LYS A 50 2.77 7.76 2.69
N TRP A 51 2.60 6.67 1.95
CA TRP A 51 2.21 5.37 2.50
C TRP A 51 3.37 4.39 2.63
N THR A 52 4.47 4.62 1.92
CA THR A 52 5.67 3.76 1.93
C THR A 52 6.12 3.38 3.34
N SER A 53 6.29 4.35 4.25
CA SER A 53 6.75 4.03 5.62
C SER A 53 5.75 3.16 6.40
N LYS A 54 4.44 3.42 6.25
CA LYS A 54 3.40 2.59 6.90
C LYS A 54 3.38 1.17 6.33
N LEU A 55 3.57 1.02 5.02
CA LEU A 55 3.59 -0.30 4.35
C LEU A 55 4.78 -1.14 4.81
N ILE A 56 5.96 -0.53 4.93
CA ILE A 56 7.15 -1.23 5.41
C ILE A 56 7.00 -1.60 6.89
N ASN A 57 6.54 -0.67 7.72
CA ASN A 57 6.34 -0.90 9.16
C ASN A 57 5.31 -2.00 9.45
N VAL A 58 4.33 -2.20 8.57
CA VAL A 58 3.34 -3.26 8.76
C VAL A 58 3.85 -4.64 8.34
N GLY A 59 5.01 -4.73 7.66
CA GLY A 59 5.64 -5.99 7.27
C GLY A 59 5.52 -6.36 5.79
N ILE A 60 5.28 -5.38 4.89
CA ILE A 60 5.35 -5.61 3.44
C ILE A 60 6.82 -5.79 3.02
N SER A 61 7.14 -6.91 2.38
CA SER A 61 8.50 -7.22 1.91
C SER A 61 8.88 -6.48 0.62
N CYS A 62 7.91 -6.17 -0.25
CA CYS A 62 8.18 -5.63 -1.58
C CYS A 62 7.07 -4.71 -2.11
N LEU A 63 7.47 -3.56 -2.68
CA LEU A 63 6.61 -2.60 -3.36
C LEU A 63 6.82 -2.68 -4.87
N SER A 64 5.78 -3.06 -5.62
CA SER A 64 5.78 -3.05 -7.09
C SER A 64 5.20 -1.74 -7.59
N ALA A 65 6.04 -0.94 -8.25
CA ALA A 65 5.72 0.41 -8.70
C ALA A 65 6.27 0.66 -10.11
N PRO A 66 5.67 1.60 -10.88
CA PRO A 66 6.17 1.94 -12.20
C PRO A 66 7.54 2.60 -12.11
N PRO A 67 8.40 2.47 -13.14
CA PRO A 67 9.81 2.87 -13.07
C PRO A 67 10.06 4.30 -12.61
N TYR A 68 9.19 5.24 -12.98
CA TYR A 68 9.32 6.65 -12.63
C TYR A 68 9.07 6.94 -11.14
N CYS A 69 8.32 6.09 -10.43
CA CYS A 69 8.09 6.23 -8.99
C CYS A 69 9.23 5.66 -8.14
N ILE A 70 9.98 4.68 -8.69
CA ILE A 70 10.99 3.92 -7.93
C ILE A 70 12.04 4.82 -7.26
N PRO A 71 12.59 5.87 -7.90
CA PRO A 71 13.58 6.74 -7.26
C PRO A 71 13.03 7.42 -5.99
N ALA A 72 11.83 8.01 -6.07
CA ALA A 72 11.19 8.71 -4.97
C ALA A 72 10.84 7.77 -3.81
N ILE A 73 10.37 6.56 -4.12
CA ILE A 73 10.10 5.51 -3.12
C ILE A 73 11.41 5.11 -2.43
N LYS A 74 12.47 4.84 -3.19
CA LYS A 74 13.78 4.46 -2.62
C LYS A 74 14.38 5.57 -1.77
N GLU A 75 14.26 6.83 -2.19
CA GLU A 75 14.67 7.97 -1.38
C GLU A 75 13.91 8.00 -0.05
N LYS A 76 12.58 7.87 -0.10
CA LYS A 76 11.74 7.83 1.11
C LYS A 76 12.13 6.69 2.06
N ILE A 77 12.51 5.53 1.54
CA ILE A 77 12.99 4.38 2.34
C ILE A 77 14.34 4.67 2.97
N ARG A 78 15.26 5.33 2.26
CA ARG A 78 16.60 5.67 2.75
C ARG A 78 16.62 6.83 3.75
N SER A 79 15.64 7.71 3.65
CA SER A 79 15.45 8.84 4.57
C SER A 79 14.62 8.49 5.81
N PHE A 80 14.16 7.24 5.92
CA PHE A 80 13.49 6.72 7.10
C PHE A 80 14.50 6.33 8.17
#